data_AF-A0A9P6HK77-F1
#
_entry.id   AF-A0A9P6HK77-F1
#
_cell.length_a   1.000
_cell.length_b   1.000
_cell.length_c   1.000
_cell.angle_alpha   90.00
_cell.angle_beta   90.00
_cell.angle_gamma   90.00
#
_symmetry.space_group_name_H-M   'P 1'
#
loop_
_entity.id
_entity.type
_entity.pdbx_description
1 polymer ?
#
loop_
_entity_poly.entity_id
_entity_poly.type
_entity_poly.pdbx_seq_one_letter_code
_entity_poly.pdbx_strand_id
1 'polypeptide(L)'
;MFPPRSLGLVLATGVYAAAARQSISKLYGACEVTVDRSRYDLCPLFHDRGQDRVFQVRAEISPITQLYYEISLGGPLNVQGGDEAEPQCPPGTWVCLRERQMQSGDSESHFTQAIPIAGDFAIGTPRTPSSSRLEVGAYRSTHNGELEIDLKEVMWRDKPQAVHFRFICDQHAQEPSLPVFTGMTAGVHNFEWSTPHACVKEHPSFSALSEDEDSTPPGEEALPESDETQGLVDALPVHHTVRNLMVVLVAASSAVLGLGYLIRYPQPQLKRWVGVATNKLPSRAREGILVQWAEETMFINDEEDIMVNYEEERDSDEYIPLKPSPTRLSARFMDYGSARR
;
A
#
# COMPACT_ATOMS: atom_id res chain seq x y z
N MET A 1 55.82 -31.83 -13.97
CA MET A 1 54.47 -31.97 -14.56
C MET A 1 53.51 -32.23 -13.40
N PHE A 2 52.82 -31.20 -12.91
CA PHE A 2 51.89 -31.31 -11.79
C PHE A 2 50.46 -31.31 -12.33
N PRO A 3 49.56 -32.19 -11.83
CA PRO A 3 48.19 -32.24 -12.31
C PRO A 3 47.40 -31.01 -11.83
N PRO A 4 46.43 -30.53 -12.61
CA PRO A 4 45.57 -29.42 -12.22
C PRO A 4 44.61 -29.88 -11.12
N ARG A 5 44.64 -29.18 -9.98
CA ARG A 5 43.67 -29.37 -8.89
C ARG A 5 42.33 -28.76 -9.32
N SER A 6 41.32 -29.61 -9.47
CA SER A 6 39.93 -29.22 -9.66
C SER A 6 39.39 -28.54 -8.39
N LEU A 7 39.23 -27.22 -8.43
CA LEU A 7 38.48 -26.47 -7.43
C LEU A 7 37.00 -26.79 -7.60
N GLY A 8 36.49 -27.68 -6.74
CA GLY A 8 35.07 -27.95 -6.61
C GLY A 8 34.36 -26.71 -6.07
N LEU A 9 33.62 -26.02 -6.93
CA LEU A 9 32.77 -24.90 -6.57
C LEU A 9 31.56 -25.45 -5.78
N VAL A 10 31.60 -25.36 -4.46
CA VAL A 10 30.45 -25.66 -3.60
C VAL A 10 29.48 -24.50 -3.71
N LEU A 11 28.45 -24.65 -4.54
CA LEU A 11 27.32 -23.72 -4.61
C LEU A 11 26.49 -23.88 -3.33
N ALA A 12 26.70 -22.99 -2.36
CA ALA A 12 25.81 -22.84 -1.22
C ALA A 12 24.50 -22.22 -1.72
N THR A 13 23.50 -23.07 -1.99
CA THR A 13 22.13 -22.61 -2.24
C THR A 13 21.53 -22.09 -0.94
N GLY A 14 21.56 -20.78 -0.75
CA GLY A 14 20.82 -20.11 0.31
C GLY A 14 19.32 -20.27 0.04
N VAL A 15 18.64 -21.07 0.85
CA VAL A 15 17.17 -21.15 0.85
C VAL A 15 16.65 -19.86 1.50
N TYR A 16 16.23 -18.90 0.67
CA TYR A 16 15.47 -17.75 1.17
C TYR A 16 14.07 -18.24 1.51
N ALA A 17 13.73 -18.25 2.79
CA ALA A 17 12.37 -18.47 3.24
C ALA A 17 11.52 -17.25 2.84
N ALA A 18 10.84 -17.34 1.69
CA ALA A 18 9.79 -16.39 1.36
C ALA A 18 8.68 -16.56 2.40
N ALA A 19 8.34 -15.49 3.14
CA ALA A 19 7.19 -15.48 4.02
C ALA A 19 5.96 -15.91 3.21
N ALA A 20 5.31 -16.98 3.65
CA ALA A 20 4.20 -17.58 2.92
C ALA A 20 2.99 -16.63 3.00
N ARG A 21 2.73 -15.88 1.91
CA ARG A 21 1.49 -15.12 1.78
C ARG A 21 0.35 -16.09 1.54
N GLN A 22 -0.57 -16.18 2.49
CA GLN A 22 -1.79 -16.95 2.31
C GLN A 22 -2.83 -16.06 1.64
N SER A 23 -3.25 -16.45 0.43
CA SER A 23 -4.37 -15.79 -0.24
C SER A 23 -5.66 -16.21 0.46
N ILE A 24 -6.29 -15.28 1.17
CA ILE A 24 -7.60 -15.51 1.77
C ILE A 24 -8.60 -15.26 0.67
N SER A 25 -8.91 -16.31 -0.09
CA SER A 25 -9.76 -16.21 -1.28
C SER A 25 -11.18 -15.69 -1.00
N LYS A 26 -11.62 -15.63 0.28
CA LYS A 26 -12.82 -14.93 0.75
C LYS A 26 -12.64 -14.54 2.22
N LEU A 27 -12.43 -13.25 2.52
CA LEU A 27 -12.64 -12.74 3.88
C LEU A 27 -14.14 -12.69 4.24
N TYR A 28 -14.98 -12.57 3.21
CA TYR A 28 -16.42 -12.65 3.33
C TYR A 28 -16.83 -14.03 3.87
N GLY A 29 -17.27 -14.07 5.14
CA GLY A 29 -17.67 -15.29 5.84
C GLY A 29 -16.55 -16.07 6.52
N ALA A 30 -15.28 -15.73 6.29
CA ALA A 30 -14.12 -16.30 7.00
C ALA A 30 -13.34 -15.18 7.71
N CYS A 31 -13.93 -14.68 8.80
CA CYS A 31 -13.37 -13.64 9.66
C CYS A 31 -12.34 -14.18 10.67
N GLU A 32 -12.12 -15.49 10.66
CA GLU A 32 -11.06 -16.14 11.39
C GLU A 32 -9.88 -16.41 10.47
N VAL A 33 -8.71 -15.93 10.87
CA VAL A 33 -7.50 -15.99 10.06
C VAL A 33 -6.45 -16.80 10.80
N THR A 34 -5.84 -17.76 10.12
CA THR A 34 -4.66 -18.46 10.64
C THR A 34 -3.43 -18.03 9.86
N VAL A 35 -2.43 -17.47 10.53
CA VAL A 35 -1.16 -17.06 9.94
C VAL A 35 -0.03 -17.67 10.75
N ASP A 36 0.89 -18.39 10.11
CA ASP A 36 2.05 -19.01 10.78
C ASP A 36 1.69 -19.86 12.02
N ARG A 37 0.56 -20.60 11.96
CA ARG A 37 -0.04 -21.40 13.06
C ARG A 37 -0.62 -20.58 14.22
N SER A 38 -0.56 -19.26 14.15
CA SER A 38 -1.28 -18.37 15.06
C SER A 38 -2.69 -18.14 14.51
N ARG A 39 -3.68 -18.33 15.37
CA ARG A 39 -5.10 -18.15 15.06
C ARG A 39 -5.58 -16.81 15.58
N TYR A 40 -6.22 -16.03 14.72
CA TYR A 40 -6.79 -14.72 15.02
C TYR A 40 -8.30 -14.77 14.73
N ASP A 41 -9.09 -14.24 15.65
CA ASP A 41 -10.55 -14.15 15.48
C ASP A 41 -10.96 -12.69 15.35
N LEU A 42 -11.09 -12.25 14.10
CA LEU A 42 -11.52 -10.89 13.79
C LEU A 42 -13.04 -10.81 13.62
N CYS A 43 -13.80 -11.90 13.80
CA CYS A 43 -15.24 -11.92 13.57
C CYS A 43 -16.03 -10.80 14.27
N PRO A 44 -15.70 -10.39 15.50
CA PRO A 44 -16.37 -9.28 16.15
C PRO A 44 -16.19 -7.93 15.43
N LEU A 45 -15.14 -7.77 14.62
CA LEU A 45 -14.94 -6.56 13.81
C LEU A 45 -15.81 -6.56 12.54
N PHE A 46 -16.31 -7.73 12.11
CA PHE A 46 -16.98 -7.89 10.81
C PHE A 46 -18.49 -7.75 10.96
N HIS A 47 -19.04 -8.28 12.06
CA HIS A 47 -20.48 -8.34 12.28
C HIS A 47 -20.85 -7.83 13.68
N ASP A 48 -21.94 -7.06 13.76
CA ASP A 48 -22.64 -6.76 15.00
C ASP A 48 -24.01 -7.41 14.96
N ARG A 49 -24.29 -8.37 15.86
CA ARG A 49 -25.61 -9.01 15.96
C ARG A 49 -26.16 -9.54 14.63
N GLY A 50 -25.28 -9.98 13.72
CA GLY A 50 -25.63 -10.50 12.40
C GLY A 50 -25.81 -9.45 11.29
N GLN A 51 -25.47 -8.19 11.54
CA GLN A 51 -25.37 -7.14 10.51
C GLN A 51 -23.91 -6.78 10.25
N ASP A 52 -23.57 -6.46 9.01
CA ASP A 52 -22.22 -6.03 8.62
C ASP A 52 -21.88 -4.71 9.32
N ARG A 53 -20.73 -4.68 10.00
CA ARG A 53 -20.21 -3.45 10.62
C ARG A 53 -19.63 -2.54 9.55
N VAL A 54 -19.94 -1.25 9.68
CA VAL A 54 -19.36 -0.17 8.87
C VAL A 54 -18.69 0.81 9.82
N PHE A 55 -17.40 1.05 9.60
CA PHE A 55 -16.61 2.00 10.36
C PHE A 55 -16.41 3.26 9.56
N GLN A 56 -16.61 4.41 10.21
CA GLN A 56 -16.37 5.73 9.63
C GLN A 56 -15.09 6.31 10.23
N VAL A 57 -14.05 6.48 9.42
CA VAL A 57 -12.77 7.07 9.84
C VAL A 57 -12.60 8.42 9.19
N ARG A 58 -12.41 9.45 9.99
CA ARG A 58 -12.06 10.79 9.51
C ARG A 58 -10.54 10.96 9.54
N ALA A 59 -9.99 11.46 8.45
CA ALA A 59 -8.59 11.86 8.35
C ALA A 59 -8.50 13.30 7.85
N GLU A 60 -7.70 14.10 8.53
CA GLU A 60 -7.46 15.51 8.17
C GLU A 60 -6.10 15.60 7.50
N ILE A 61 -6.10 15.91 6.19
CA ILE A 61 -4.85 16.09 5.42
C ILE A 61 -4.47 17.57 5.36
N SER A 62 -5.48 18.45 5.30
CA SER A 62 -5.28 19.90 5.31
C SER A 62 -6.48 20.58 5.98
N PRO A 63 -6.37 21.88 6.34
CA PRO A 63 -7.51 22.63 6.87
C PRO A 63 -8.71 22.71 5.91
N ILE A 64 -8.46 22.50 4.61
CA ILE A 64 -9.45 22.66 3.54
C ILE A 64 -9.98 21.29 3.10
N THR A 65 -9.19 20.22 3.24
CA THR A 65 -9.53 18.90 2.70
C THR A 65 -9.62 17.87 3.82
N GLN A 66 -10.82 17.31 3.96
CA GLN A 66 -11.11 16.23 4.89
C GLN A 66 -11.42 14.95 4.14
N LEU A 67 -10.84 13.86 4.60
CA LEU A 67 -11.08 12.54 4.08
C LEU A 67 -11.98 11.76 5.03
N TYR A 68 -12.98 11.09 4.47
CA TYR A 68 -13.90 10.22 5.18
C TYR A 68 -13.82 8.84 4.57
N TYR A 69 -13.36 7.88 5.34
CA TYR A 69 -13.34 6.49 4.94
C TYR A 69 -14.54 5.76 5.53
N GLU A 70 -15.25 5.02 4.68
CA GLU A 70 -16.24 4.04 5.08
C GLU A 70 -15.64 2.66 4.83
N ILE A 71 -15.48 1.89 5.90
CA ILE A 71 -14.78 0.60 5.87
C ILE A 71 -15.75 -0.48 6.34
N SER A 72 -15.94 -1.50 5.52
CA SER A 72 -16.56 -2.75 5.94
C SER A 72 -15.65 -3.93 5.60
N LEU A 73 -15.31 -4.72 6.60
CA LEU A 73 -14.57 -5.98 6.42
C LEU A 73 -15.52 -7.16 6.20
N GLY A 74 -16.78 -7.02 6.65
CA GLY A 74 -17.83 -8.02 6.59
C GLY A 74 -18.35 -8.28 5.18
N GLY A 75 -18.14 -7.35 4.24
CA GLY A 75 -18.61 -7.46 2.87
C GLY A 75 -18.65 -6.11 2.16
N PRO A 76 -19.29 -6.04 0.98
CA PRO A 76 -19.47 -4.78 0.28
C PRO A 76 -20.38 -3.82 1.08
N LEU A 77 -20.03 -2.54 1.06
CA LEU A 77 -20.80 -1.47 1.66
C LEU A 77 -22.21 -1.45 1.06
N ASN A 78 -23.21 -1.41 1.95
CA ASN A 78 -24.59 -1.20 1.55
C ASN A 78 -24.74 0.24 1.11
N VAL A 79 -24.81 0.46 -0.20
CA VAL A 79 -25.15 1.74 -0.81
C VAL A 79 -26.62 2.01 -0.47
N GLN A 80 -26.88 2.58 0.70
CA GLN A 80 -28.20 3.09 1.03
C GLN A 80 -28.45 4.28 0.11
N GLY A 81 -29.62 4.35 -0.50
CA GLY A 81 -30.02 5.39 -1.46
C GLY A 81 -30.10 6.77 -0.81
N GLY A 82 -28.95 7.29 -0.39
CA GLY A 82 -28.76 8.67 0.04
C GLY A 82 -29.09 9.63 -1.09
N ASP A 83 -29.20 10.91 -0.72
CA ASP A 83 -29.54 11.98 -1.66
C ASP A 83 -28.70 11.85 -2.93
N GLU A 84 -29.37 11.80 -4.09
CA GLU A 84 -28.75 11.62 -5.42
C GLU A 84 -27.68 12.68 -5.72
N ALA A 85 -27.66 13.76 -4.95
CA ALA A 85 -26.69 14.85 -5.04
C ALA A 85 -25.30 14.50 -4.50
N GLU A 86 -25.18 13.55 -3.56
CA GLU A 86 -23.90 13.24 -2.93
C GLU A 86 -23.13 12.14 -3.69
N PRO A 87 -21.81 12.30 -3.92
CA PRO A 87 -21.02 11.27 -4.57
C PRO A 87 -20.90 10.04 -3.67
N GLN A 88 -21.23 8.87 -4.23
CA GLN A 88 -21.16 7.56 -3.59
C GLN A 88 -20.21 6.63 -4.34
N CYS A 89 -19.58 5.70 -3.62
CA CYS A 89 -18.77 4.66 -4.25
C CYS A 89 -19.67 3.65 -5.00
N PRO A 90 -19.16 3.03 -6.08
CA PRO A 90 -19.91 2.02 -6.82
C PRO A 90 -20.24 0.79 -5.94
N PRO A 91 -21.30 0.03 -6.28
CA PRO A 91 -21.62 -1.20 -5.58
C PRO A 91 -20.46 -2.20 -5.66
N GLY A 92 -20.29 -3.01 -4.60
CA GLY A 92 -19.16 -3.93 -4.47
C GLY A 92 -17.94 -3.34 -3.75
N THR A 93 -17.96 -2.03 -3.43
CA THR A 93 -16.89 -1.38 -2.65
C THR A 93 -16.91 -1.83 -1.19
N TRP A 94 -15.77 -2.21 -0.63
CA TRP A 94 -15.60 -2.56 0.79
C TRP A 94 -14.99 -1.40 1.58
N VAL A 95 -14.07 -0.67 0.94
CA VAL A 95 -13.46 0.54 1.49
C VAL A 95 -13.69 1.69 0.52
N CYS A 96 -14.51 2.65 0.94
CA CYS A 96 -14.84 3.85 0.18
C CYS A 96 -14.15 5.05 0.81
N LEU A 97 -13.49 5.88 0.00
CA LEU A 97 -12.98 7.18 0.42
C LEU A 97 -13.88 8.27 -0.15
N ARG A 98 -14.40 9.16 0.70
CA ARG A 98 -15.13 10.36 0.32
C ARG A 98 -14.29 11.58 0.70
N GLU A 99 -14.08 12.48 -0.25
CA GLU A 99 -13.37 13.73 0.01
C GLU A 99 -14.38 14.86 0.20
N ARG A 100 -14.18 15.64 1.25
CA ARG A 100 -14.94 16.84 1.55
C ARG A 100 -14.00 18.04 1.50
N GLN A 101 -14.38 19.03 0.71
CA GLN A 101 -13.65 20.29 0.61
C GLN A 101 -14.41 21.35 1.41
N MET A 102 -13.76 21.95 2.39
CA MET A 102 -14.26 23.09 3.14
C MET A 102 -14.00 24.36 2.35
N GLN A 103 -15.05 25.03 1.89
CA GLN A 103 -14.91 26.33 1.24
C GLN A 103 -14.86 27.42 2.32
N SER A 104 -13.87 28.31 2.24
CA SER A 104 -13.70 29.38 3.22
C SER A 104 -14.93 30.31 3.21
N GLY A 105 -15.73 30.26 4.27
CA GLY A 105 -16.88 31.15 4.46
C GLY A 105 -18.25 30.52 4.19
N ASP A 106 -18.31 29.27 3.72
CA ASP A 106 -19.56 28.54 3.58
C ASP A 106 -19.73 27.55 4.75
N SER A 107 -20.95 27.50 5.31
CA SER A 107 -21.27 26.52 6.36
C SER A 107 -21.63 25.15 5.78
N GLU A 108 -21.98 25.09 4.49
CA GLU A 108 -22.29 23.83 3.82
C GLU A 108 -21.04 23.22 3.19
N SER A 109 -20.71 22.00 3.63
CA SER A 109 -19.56 21.25 3.12
C SER A 109 -20.08 20.06 2.32
N HIS A 110 -19.83 20.09 1.01
CA HIS A 110 -20.24 19.00 0.12
C HIS A 110 -19.09 18.03 -0.10
N PHE A 111 -19.44 16.76 -0.24
CA PHE A 111 -18.48 15.77 -0.73
C PHE A 111 -18.24 16.02 -2.22
N THR A 112 -16.98 16.18 -2.61
CA THR A 112 -16.59 16.50 -4.00
C THR A 112 -16.36 15.25 -4.81
N GLN A 113 -15.93 14.15 -4.17
CA GLN A 113 -15.67 12.89 -4.84
C GLN A 113 -15.80 11.69 -3.90
N ALA A 114 -16.10 10.54 -4.50
CA ALA A 114 -16.04 9.22 -3.89
C ALA A 114 -15.10 8.32 -4.70
N ILE A 115 -14.19 7.64 -4.02
CA ILE A 115 -13.12 6.83 -4.60
C ILE A 115 -13.20 5.42 -4.00
N PRO A 116 -13.46 4.38 -4.81
CA PRO A 116 -13.39 3.00 -4.35
C PRO A 116 -11.92 2.59 -4.15
N ILE A 117 -11.54 2.26 -2.92
CA ILE A 117 -10.15 1.90 -2.59
C ILE A 117 -9.95 0.38 -2.65
N ALA A 118 -10.93 -0.37 -2.12
CA ALA A 118 -10.94 -1.83 -2.16
C ALA A 118 -12.38 -2.32 -2.34
N GLY A 119 -12.56 -3.42 -3.07
CA GLY A 119 -13.88 -4.02 -3.27
C GLY A 119 -13.86 -5.19 -4.25
N ASP A 120 -14.99 -5.90 -4.29
CA ASP A 120 -15.25 -6.97 -5.25
C ASP A 120 -16.24 -6.46 -6.31
N PHE A 121 -15.73 -6.13 -7.49
CA PHE A 121 -16.48 -5.43 -8.52
C PHE A 121 -16.93 -6.38 -9.63
N ALA A 122 -18.22 -6.34 -9.95
CA ALA A 122 -18.75 -7.06 -11.10
C ALA A 122 -18.18 -6.48 -12.40
N ILE A 123 -17.56 -7.33 -13.22
CA ILE A 123 -17.02 -6.96 -14.53
C ILE A 123 -18.16 -6.42 -15.42
N GLY A 124 -17.96 -5.26 -16.02
CA GLY A 124 -18.80 -4.77 -17.10
C GLY A 124 -19.82 -3.71 -16.73
N THR A 125 -19.81 -3.17 -15.51
CA THR A 125 -20.63 -1.98 -15.22
C THR A 125 -19.89 -0.70 -15.66
N PRO A 126 -20.58 0.26 -16.28
CA PRO A 126 -19.99 1.55 -16.60
C PRO A 126 -19.60 2.23 -15.29
N ARG A 127 -18.30 2.50 -15.09
CA ARG A 127 -17.63 3.04 -13.87
C ARG A 127 -16.98 2.00 -12.93
N THR A 128 -17.00 0.70 -13.23
CA THR A 128 -16.20 -0.24 -12.43
C THR A 128 -14.71 -0.16 -12.76
N PRO A 129 -13.85 -0.27 -11.73
CA PRO A 129 -12.40 -0.40 -11.90
C PRO A 129 -12.05 -1.64 -12.74
N SER A 130 -10.90 -1.57 -13.42
CA SER A 130 -10.47 -2.57 -14.41
C SER A 130 -10.10 -3.94 -13.84
N SER A 131 -9.97 -4.06 -12.51
CA SER A 131 -9.71 -5.32 -11.80
C SER A 131 -11.00 -5.85 -11.17
N SER A 132 -11.22 -7.14 -11.32
CA SER A 132 -12.52 -7.77 -11.06
C SER A 132 -12.57 -8.61 -9.79
N ARG A 133 -11.48 -8.71 -9.04
CA ARG A 133 -11.42 -9.62 -7.90
C ARG A 133 -10.60 -9.01 -6.79
N LEU A 134 -11.24 -8.86 -5.64
CA LEU A 134 -10.56 -8.48 -4.41
C LEU A 134 -9.55 -9.57 -4.05
N GLU A 135 -8.27 -9.23 -4.07
CA GLU A 135 -7.23 -10.09 -3.50
C GLU A 135 -6.99 -9.67 -2.06
N VAL A 136 -7.11 -10.63 -1.14
CA VAL A 136 -6.73 -10.40 0.24
C VAL A 136 -5.55 -11.26 0.64
N GLY A 137 -4.50 -10.60 1.13
CA GLY A 137 -3.40 -11.24 1.82
C GLY A 137 -3.47 -10.94 3.31
N ALA A 138 -3.34 -11.98 4.13
CA ALA A 138 -2.99 -11.79 5.54
C ALA A 138 -1.61 -12.40 5.79
N TYR A 139 -0.81 -11.70 6.59
CA TYR A 139 0.50 -12.17 6.98
C TYR A 139 0.90 -11.58 8.32
N ARG A 140 1.91 -12.20 8.95
CA ARG A 140 2.45 -11.74 10.20
C ARG A 140 3.67 -10.90 9.89
N SER A 141 3.69 -9.68 10.42
CA SER A 141 4.82 -8.79 10.24
C SER A 141 6.07 -9.41 10.83
N THR A 142 7.17 -9.39 10.07
CA THR A 142 8.44 -9.97 10.52
C THR A 142 9.14 -9.11 11.59
N HIS A 143 8.74 -7.85 11.71
CA HIS A 143 9.42 -6.88 12.58
C HIS A 143 8.86 -6.86 14.00
N ASN A 144 7.53 -6.84 14.14
CA ASN A 144 6.83 -6.72 15.42
C ASN A 144 5.90 -7.91 15.71
N GLY A 145 5.73 -8.84 14.76
CA GLY A 145 4.85 -9.99 14.92
C GLY A 145 3.35 -9.65 14.87
N GLU A 146 2.99 -8.44 14.45
CA GLU A 146 1.61 -7.96 14.30
C GLU A 146 0.92 -8.60 13.10
N LEU A 147 -0.41 -8.65 13.12
CA LEU A 147 -1.21 -9.14 12.00
C LEU A 147 -1.40 -8.02 10.99
N GLU A 148 -1.00 -8.25 9.75
CA GLU A 148 -1.17 -7.31 8.64
C GLU A 148 -2.13 -7.91 7.60
N ILE A 149 -3.10 -7.11 7.16
CA ILE A 149 -4.07 -7.48 6.11
C ILE A 149 -4.01 -6.47 4.98
N ASP A 150 -3.70 -6.96 3.78
CA ASP A 150 -3.70 -6.19 2.54
C ASP A 150 -4.98 -6.47 1.74
N LEU A 151 -5.75 -5.43 1.43
CA LEU A 151 -6.82 -5.47 0.42
C LEU A 151 -6.28 -4.87 -0.88
N LYS A 152 -6.03 -5.71 -1.87
CA LYS A 152 -5.24 -5.32 -3.05
C LYS A 152 -6.06 -4.95 -4.27
N GLU A 153 -5.48 -3.93 -4.92
CA GLU A 153 -5.52 -3.57 -6.34
C GLU A 153 -6.88 -3.33 -6.96
N VAL A 154 -7.38 -2.12 -6.73
CA VAL A 154 -8.44 -1.49 -7.51
C VAL A 154 -7.83 -0.42 -8.42
N MET A 155 -8.06 -0.50 -9.73
CA MET A 155 -7.60 0.55 -10.65
C MET A 155 -8.63 1.67 -10.75
N TRP A 156 -8.35 2.83 -10.17
CA TRP A 156 -9.21 4.02 -10.27
C TRP A 156 -8.51 5.14 -11.03
N ARG A 157 -9.09 5.56 -12.17
CA ARG A 157 -8.50 6.59 -13.06
C ARG A 157 -7.01 6.32 -13.38
N ASP A 158 -6.73 5.08 -13.80
CA ASP A 158 -5.38 4.60 -14.14
C ASP A 158 -4.37 4.60 -12.97
N LYS A 159 -4.85 4.75 -11.72
CA LYS A 159 -4.02 4.67 -10.52
C LYS A 159 -4.43 3.44 -9.70
N PRO A 160 -3.46 2.60 -9.28
CA PRO A 160 -3.75 1.51 -8.36
C PRO A 160 -4.13 2.09 -7.00
N GLN A 161 -5.15 1.50 -6.39
CA GLN A 161 -5.61 1.77 -5.03
C GLN A 161 -5.53 0.46 -4.26
N ALA A 162 -5.09 0.54 -3.00
CA ALA A 162 -5.04 -0.59 -2.10
C ALA A 162 -5.21 -0.10 -0.65
N VAL A 163 -5.56 -1.02 0.24
CA VAL A 163 -5.63 -0.75 1.68
C VAL A 163 -4.70 -1.70 2.41
N HIS A 164 -4.00 -1.18 3.41
CA HIS A 164 -3.16 -1.93 4.31
C HIS A 164 -3.62 -1.69 5.75
N PHE A 165 -4.06 -2.74 6.42
CA PHE A 165 -4.43 -2.72 7.83
C PHE A 165 -3.35 -3.38 8.68
N ARG A 166 -2.84 -2.65 9.66
CA ARG A 166 -1.95 -3.18 10.70
C ARG A 166 -2.73 -3.34 12.00
N PHE A 167 -2.96 -4.58 12.41
CA PHE A 167 -3.70 -4.93 13.62
C PHE A 167 -2.76 -5.08 14.81
N ILE A 168 -2.98 -4.26 15.83
CA ILE A 168 -2.19 -4.21 17.06
C ILE A 168 -2.98 -4.91 18.17
N CYS A 169 -2.38 -5.92 18.80
CA CYS A 169 -2.98 -6.61 19.94
C CYS A 169 -2.97 -5.70 21.17
N ASP A 170 -4.15 -5.29 21.59
CA ASP A 170 -4.38 -4.51 22.81
C ASP A 170 -5.55 -5.12 23.59
N GLN A 171 -5.23 -5.86 24.65
CA GLN A 171 -6.23 -6.53 25.49
C GLN A 171 -7.13 -5.57 26.26
N HIS A 172 -6.75 -4.29 26.34
CA HIS A 172 -7.46 -3.26 27.08
C HIS A 172 -8.18 -2.27 26.17
N ALA A 173 -8.07 -2.41 24.85
CA ALA A 173 -8.80 -1.57 23.91
C ALA A 173 -10.32 -1.74 24.11
N GLN A 174 -11.01 -0.61 24.15
CA GLN A 174 -12.46 -0.56 24.29
C GLN A 174 -13.14 -0.90 22.96
N GLU A 175 -14.07 -1.84 22.97
CA GLU A 175 -14.82 -2.26 21.79
C GLU A 175 -16.21 -1.58 21.72
N PRO A 176 -16.67 -1.13 20.53
CA PRO A 176 -16.02 -1.23 19.23
C PRO A 176 -14.83 -0.25 19.08
N SER A 177 -13.65 -0.75 18.72
CA SER A 177 -12.50 0.11 18.42
C SER A 177 -12.53 0.57 16.96
N LEU A 178 -11.93 1.73 16.68
CA LEU A 178 -11.89 2.32 15.33
C LEU A 178 -10.46 2.24 14.76
N PRO A 179 -10.32 1.96 13.45
CA PRO A 179 -9.02 2.08 12.80
C PRO A 179 -8.62 3.55 12.68
N VAL A 180 -7.31 3.80 12.81
CA VAL A 180 -6.68 5.12 12.71
C VAL A 180 -5.93 5.20 11.39
N PHE A 181 -6.25 6.21 10.57
CA PHE A 181 -5.52 6.46 9.33
C PHE A 181 -4.11 6.98 9.62
N THR A 182 -3.08 6.31 9.11
CA THR A 182 -1.68 6.68 9.35
C THR A 182 -1.01 7.33 8.15
N GLY A 183 -1.59 7.21 6.96
CA GLY A 183 -1.10 7.91 5.78
C GLY A 183 -1.33 7.13 4.49
N MET A 184 -0.91 7.74 3.38
CA MET A 184 -1.02 7.15 2.05
C MET A 184 0.35 7.13 1.37
N THR A 185 0.73 5.97 0.82
CA THR A 185 1.99 5.79 0.10
C THR A 185 1.73 5.10 -1.22
N ALA A 186 2.02 5.77 -2.34
CA ALA A 186 1.87 5.21 -3.69
C ALA A 186 0.50 4.56 -3.99
N GLY A 187 -0.60 5.15 -3.47
CA GLY A 187 -1.96 4.62 -3.64
C GLY A 187 -2.35 3.54 -2.64
N VAL A 188 -1.49 3.20 -1.67
CA VAL A 188 -1.81 2.34 -0.54
C VAL A 188 -2.23 3.19 0.65
N HIS A 189 -3.46 2.98 1.12
CA HIS A 189 -4.03 3.65 2.28
C HIS A 189 -3.75 2.82 3.53
N ASN A 190 -3.03 3.39 4.50
CA ASN A 190 -2.55 2.67 5.66
C ASN A 190 -3.40 3.00 6.89
N PHE A 191 -3.78 1.96 7.63
CA PHE A 191 -4.55 2.06 8.84
C PHE A 191 -3.89 1.23 9.95
N GLU A 192 -3.87 1.77 11.15
CA GLU A 192 -3.54 1.03 12.37
C GLU A 192 -4.81 0.75 13.16
N TRP A 193 -4.99 -0.47 13.65
CA TRP A 193 -6.18 -0.87 14.37
C TRP A 193 -5.81 -1.59 15.66
N SER A 194 -5.95 -0.88 16.78
CA SER A 194 -5.76 -1.45 18.12
C SER A 194 -7.02 -2.17 18.56
N THR A 195 -6.94 -3.48 18.83
CA THR A 195 -8.11 -4.29 19.22
C THR A 195 -7.67 -5.56 19.96
N PRO A 196 -8.44 -6.03 20.96
CA PRO A 196 -8.21 -7.34 21.59
C PRO A 196 -8.32 -8.50 20.58
N HIS A 197 -9.04 -8.30 19.47
CA HIS A 197 -9.24 -9.33 18.45
C HIS A 197 -7.99 -9.62 17.61
N ALA A 198 -7.01 -8.73 17.64
CA ALA A 198 -5.71 -8.91 17.00
C ALA A 198 -4.76 -9.80 17.83
N CYS A 199 -5.14 -10.15 19.06
CA CYS A 199 -4.35 -11.04 19.89
C CYS A 199 -4.46 -12.49 19.43
N VAL A 200 -3.34 -13.20 19.45
CA VAL A 200 -3.30 -14.63 19.10
C VAL A 200 -4.16 -15.39 20.10
N LYS A 201 -5.14 -16.15 19.60
CA LYS A 201 -5.82 -17.15 20.42
C LYS A 201 -4.87 -18.31 20.60
N GLU A 202 -4.45 -18.54 21.84
CA GLU A 202 -3.70 -19.75 22.17
C GLU A 202 -4.50 -20.95 21.69
N HIS A 203 -3.84 -21.84 20.94
CA HIS A 203 -4.43 -23.15 20.72
C HIS A 203 -4.66 -23.76 22.10
N PRO A 204 -5.78 -24.47 22.35
CA PRO A 204 -5.89 -25.36 23.49
C PRO A 204 -4.90 -26.52 23.24
N SER A 205 -3.61 -26.25 23.35
CA SER A 205 -2.56 -27.22 23.44
C SER A 205 -2.81 -27.92 24.77
N PHE A 206 -3.43 -29.10 24.72
CA PHE A 206 -3.05 -30.35 25.40
C PHE A 206 -2.35 -30.30 26.79
N SER A 207 -2.46 -29.22 27.54
CA SER A 207 -1.90 -29.05 28.89
C SER A 207 -2.81 -29.65 29.96
N ALA A 208 -3.87 -30.37 29.56
CA ALA A 208 -4.81 -31.04 30.46
C ALA A 208 -4.47 -32.53 30.71
N LEU A 209 -3.21 -32.94 30.54
CA LEU A 209 -2.75 -34.31 30.86
C LEU A 209 -1.69 -34.36 31.96
N SER A 210 -1.66 -33.38 32.85
CA SER A 210 -0.79 -33.41 34.03
C SER A 210 -1.49 -32.90 35.28
N GLU A 211 -2.63 -33.50 35.62
CA GLU A 211 -3.21 -33.48 36.97
C GLU A 211 -3.91 -34.83 37.22
N ASP A 212 -3.12 -35.84 37.61
CA ASP A 212 -3.60 -36.98 38.38
C ASP A 212 -2.38 -37.66 39.03
N GLU A 213 -1.89 -37.05 40.11
CA GLU A 213 -1.09 -37.61 41.22
C GLU A 213 -0.69 -36.40 42.07
N ASP A 214 -0.88 -36.30 43.38
CA ASP A 214 -1.40 -37.20 44.39
C ASP A 214 -1.67 -36.28 45.61
N SER A 215 -2.61 -36.69 46.43
CA SER A 215 -3.11 -35.93 47.57
C SER A 215 -2.06 -35.88 48.68
N THR A 216 -1.67 -34.70 49.18
CA THR A 216 -1.02 -34.59 50.50
C THR A 216 -1.52 -33.36 51.28
N PRO A 217 -1.91 -33.51 52.58
CA PRO A 217 -2.62 -32.47 53.34
C PRO A 217 -1.68 -31.41 53.98
N PRO A 218 -2.24 -30.35 54.58
CA PRO A 218 -1.53 -29.11 54.91
C PRO A 218 -0.73 -29.24 56.21
N GLY A 219 0.56 -28.91 56.12
CA GLY A 219 1.46 -28.68 57.25
C GLY A 219 1.91 -27.22 57.25
N GLU A 220 1.32 -26.46 58.15
CA GLU A 220 1.66 -25.09 58.56
C GLU A 220 3.10 -25.05 59.12
N GLU A 221 3.94 -24.12 58.65
CA GLU A 221 4.84 -23.28 59.49
C GLU A 221 5.85 -22.44 58.66
N ALA A 222 5.79 -21.13 58.94
CA ALA A 222 6.88 -20.15 59.08
C ALA A 222 7.87 -19.84 57.92
N LEU A 223 7.79 -18.56 57.52
CA LEU A 223 8.85 -17.65 57.02
C LEU A 223 10.25 -17.92 57.62
N PRO A 224 11.34 -17.71 56.84
CA PRO A 224 11.90 -16.36 56.77
C PRO A 224 12.44 -15.89 55.42
N GLU A 225 12.54 -14.56 55.32
CA GLU A 225 13.38 -13.76 54.43
C GLU A 225 14.74 -14.38 54.11
N SER A 226 15.08 -14.43 52.82
CA SER A 226 16.42 -14.14 52.28
C SER A 226 16.25 -13.97 50.76
N ASP A 227 16.44 -12.79 50.20
CA ASP A 227 17.72 -12.19 49.78
C ASP A 227 18.18 -12.69 48.41
N GLU A 228 18.70 -11.75 47.62
CA GLU A 228 19.29 -11.87 46.28
C GLU A 228 18.36 -12.18 45.09
N THR A 229 17.58 -11.18 44.67
CA THR A 229 17.23 -11.06 43.25
C THR A 229 18.48 -10.67 42.46
N GLN A 230 19.16 -11.70 41.96
CA GLN A 230 20.13 -11.59 40.87
C GLN A 230 19.46 -10.84 39.71
N GLY A 231 20.07 -9.71 39.34
CA GLY A 231 19.74 -8.98 38.12
C GLY A 231 19.96 -9.88 36.92
N LEU A 232 18.86 -10.48 36.44
CA LEU A 232 18.78 -11.13 35.16
C LEU A 232 18.84 -10.01 34.11
N VAL A 233 20.05 -9.72 33.65
CA VAL A 233 20.29 -8.84 32.52
C VAL A 233 19.65 -9.49 31.31
N ASP A 234 18.52 -8.94 30.87
CA ASP A 234 17.87 -9.32 29.62
C ASP A 234 18.92 -9.31 28.51
N ALA A 235 19.21 -10.50 28.00
CA ALA A 235 20.06 -10.66 26.83
C ALA A 235 19.33 -10.02 25.64
N LEU A 236 19.74 -8.80 25.30
CA LEU A 236 19.34 -8.11 24.08
C LEU A 236 19.42 -9.10 22.89
N PRO A 237 18.32 -9.30 22.13
CA PRO A 237 18.31 -10.21 20.99
C PRO A 237 19.07 -9.59 19.81
N VAL A 238 20.40 -9.60 19.86
CA VAL A 238 21.28 -9.04 18.82
C VAL A 238 21.49 -10.02 17.64
N HIS A 239 20.88 -11.21 17.66
CA HIS A 239 21.30 -12.29 16.76
C HIS A 239 20.66 -12.29 15.35
N HIS A 240 19.65 -11.45 15.07
CA HIS A 240 18.96 -11.47 13.77
C HIS A 240 19.44 -10.43 12.75
N THR A 241 19.94 -9.28 13.19
CA THR A 241 20.39 -8.20 12.28
C THR A 241 21.70 -8.54 11.56
N VAL A 242 22.62 -9.22 12.22
CA VAL A 242 23.92 -9.60 11.63
C VAL A 242 23.75 -10.62 10.50
N ARG A 243 22.76 -11.52 10.62
CA ARG A 243 22.50 -12.56 9.62
C ARG A 243 21.96 -11.97 8.32
N ASN A 244 21.09 -10.96 8.40
CA ASN A 244 20.57 -10.28 7.22
C ASN A 244 21.63 -9.41 6.54
N LEU A 245 22.49 -8.73 7.31
CA LEU A 245 23.60 -7.94 6.76
C LEU A 245 24.60 -8.80 5.97
N MET A 246 24.95 -9.97 6.50
CA MET A 246 25.84 -10.90 5.81
C MET A 246 25.25 -11.40 4.48
N VAL A 247 23.94 -11.67 4.44
CA VAL A 247 23.27 -12.10 3.21
C VAL A 247 23.30 -11.00 2.15
N VAL A 248 23.06 -9.75 2.53
CA VAL A 248 23.13 -8.60 1.61
C VAL A 248 24.56 -8.41 1.06
N LEU A 249 25.58 -8.52 1.90
CA LEU A 249 26.98 -8.39 1.47
C LEU A 249 27.43 -9.53 0.53
N VAL A 250 26.99 -10.76 0.80
CA VAL A 250 27.26 -11.91 -0.09
C VAL A 250 26.52 -11.75 -1.43
N ALA A 251 25.26 -11.32 -1.42
CA ALA A 251 24.51 -11.08 -2.65
C ALA A 251 25.16 -9.95 -3.49
N ALA A 252 25.50 -8.82 -2.87
CA ALA A 252 26.13 -7.69 -3.55
C ALA A 252 27.50 -8.06 -4.14
N SER A 253 28.36 -8.74 -3.37
CA SER A 253 29.67 -9.19 -3.87
C SER A 253 29.55 -10.19 -5.03
N SER A 254 28.60 -11.12 -4.96
CA SER A 254 28.35 -12.06 -6.07
C SER A 254 27.88 -11.36 -7.36
N ALA A 255 27.06 -10.31 -7.25
CA ALA A 255 26.60 -9.53 -8.38
C ALA A 255 27.76 -8.77 -9.05
N VAL A 256 28.64 -8.14 -8.26
CA VAL A 256 29.81 -7.41 -8.78
C VAL A 256 30.79 -8.35 -9.47
N LEU A 257 31.06 -9.53 -8.88
CA LEU A 257 31.91 -10.54 -9.51
C LEU A 257 31.30 -11.11 -10.79
N GLY A 258 29.98 -11.35 -10.80
CA GLY A 258 29.24 -11.77 -11.99
C GLY A 258 29.34 -10.74 -13.12
N LEU A 259 29.16 -9.46 -12.79
CA LEU A 259 29.30 -8.37 -13.77
C LEU A 259 30.72 -8.26 -14.31
N GLY A 260 31.73 -8.32 -13.43
CA GLY A 260 33.14 -8.30 -13.82
C GLY A 260 33.53 -9.48 -14.70
N TYR A 261 32.99 -10.67 -14.42
CA TYR A 261 33.17 -11.86 -15.26
C TYR A 261 32.55 -11.68 -16.65
N LEU A 262 31.33 -11.15 -16.73
CA LEU A 262 30.65 -10.88 -18.00
C LEU A 262 31.38 -9.83 -18.85
N ILE A 263 31.98 -8.80 -18.22
CA ILE A 263 32.80 -7.79 -18.91
C ILE A 263 34.09 -8.40 -19.44
N ARG A 264 34.77 -9.25 -18.65
CA ARG A 264 36.06 -9.85 -19.04
C ARG A 264 35.90 -10.99 -20.05
N TYR A 265 34.82 -11.75 -19.97
CA TYR A 265 34.51 -12.88 -20.85
C TYR A 265 33.12 -12.71 -21.48
N PRO A 266 32.94 -11.70 -22.35
CA PRO A 266 31.65 -11.44 -22.96
C PRO A 266 31.22 -12.64 -23.80
N GLN A 267 30.14 -13.31 -23.37
CA GLN A 267 29.61 -14.46 -24.08
C GLN A 267 29.28 -14.08 -25.53
N PRO A 268 29.58 -14.95 -26.52
CA PRO A 268 29.41 -14.64 -27.94
C PRO A 268 27.96 -14.32 -28.33
N GLN A 269 26.97 -14.77 -27.54
CA GLN A 269 25.55 -14.43 -27.75
C GLN A 269 25.22 -12.98 -27.35
N LEU A 270 25.81 -12.49 -26.25
CA LEU A 270 25.63 -11.10 -25.79
C LEU A 270 26.23 -10.09 -26.78
N LYS A 271 27.34 -10.44 -27.45
CA LYS A 271 27.91 -9.61 -28.52
C LYS A 271 26.94 -9.39 -29.70
N ARG A 272 26.11 -10.39 -30.03
CA ARG A 272 25.10 -10.26 -31.10
C ARG A 272 23.97 -9.33 -30.69
N TRP A 273 23.53 -9.36 -29.43
CA TRP A 273 22.46 -8.50 -28.94
C TRP A 273 22.88 -7.04 -28.76
N VAL A 274 24.07 -6.79 -28.19
CA VAL A 274 24.57 -5.42 -28.00
C VAL A 274 24.80 -4.73 -29.35
N GLY A 275 25.31 -5.45 -30.36
CA GLY A 275 25.47 -4.89 -31.71
C GLY A 275 24.16 -4.49 -32.39
N VAL A 276 23.04 -5.16 -32.07
CA VAL A 276 21.72 -4.81 -32.61
C VAL A 276 21.11 -3.60 -31.89
N ALA A 277 21.38 -3.46 -30.59
CA ALA A 277 20.90 -2.33 -29.79
C ALA A 277 21.66 -1.02 -30.07
N THR A 278 22.98 -1.07 -30.28
CA THR A 278 23.78 0.14 -30.54
C THR A 278 23.62 0.69 -31.96
N ASN A 279 23.15 -0.13 -32.91
CA ASN A 279 22.94 0.30 -34.30
C ASN A 279 21.59 0.99 -34.54
N LYS A 280 20.77 1.21 -33.50
CA LYS A 280 19.47 1.89 -33.60
C LYS A 280 19.35 3.17 -32.78
N LEU A 281 20.44 3.67 -32.19
CA LEU A 281 20.46 5.02 -31.65
C LEU A 281 20.95 5.97 -32.75
N PRO A 282 20.08 6.82 -33.32
CA PRO A 282 20.52 7.87 -34.22
C PRO A 282 21.40 8.84 -33.44
N SER A 283 22.71 8.63 -33.49
CA SER A 283 23.73 9.56 -33.01
C SER A 283 23.79 10.78 -33.93
N ARG A 284 22.72 11.57 -33.94
CA ARG A 284 22.67 12.90 -34.57
C ARG A 284 21.55 13.78 -34.02
N ALA A 285 21.32 13.73 -32.71
CA ALA A 285 20.76 14.89 -32.03
C ALA A 285 21.88 15.95 -31.99
N ARG A 286 21.82 16.90 -32.92
CA ARG A 286 22.68 18.09 -32.96
C ARG A 286 22.59 18.79 -31.60
N GLU A 287 23.73 18.94 -30.93
CA GLU A 287 23.90 19.71 -29.68
C GLU A 287 23.43 21.17 -29.80
N GLY A 288 23.25 21.69 -31.02
CA GLY A 288 22.76 23.06 -31.24
C GLY A 288 21.30 23.32 -30.83
N ILE A 289 20.45 22.29 -30.69
CA ILE A 289 19.04 22.52 -30.33
C ILE A 289 18.88 22.68 -28.82
N LEU A 290 19.67 22.00 -27.98
CA LEU A 290 19.55 22.15 -26.53
C LEU A 290 20.11 23.50 -26.03
N VAL A 291 21.08 24.08 -26.74
CA VAL A 291 21.59 25.43 -26.43
C VAL A 291 20.58 26.52 -26.81
N GLN A 292 19.84 26.33 -27.91
CA GLN A 292 18.87 27.33 -28.37
C GLN A 292 17.68 27.50 -27.40
N TRP A 293 17.26 26.43 -26.73
CA TRP A 293 16.18 26.52 -25.72
C TRP A 293 16.65 27.18 -24.41
N ALA A 294 17.94 27.08 -24.08
CA ALA A 294 18.51 27.74 -22.91
C ALA A 294 18.72 29.26 -23.16
N GLU A 295 19.03 29.64 -24.39
CA GLU A 295 19.25 31.04 -24.78
C GLU A 295 17.92 31.82 -24.90
N GLU A 296 16.83 31.17 -25.31
CA GLU A 296 15.51 31.81 -25.46
C GLU A 296 14.84 32.17 -24.11
N THR A 297 15.27 31.56 -22.99
CA THR A 297 14.77 31.89 -21.65
C THR A 297 15.50 33.04 -20.94
N MET A 298 16.66 33.49 -21.44
CA MET A 298 17.40 34.60 -20.82
C MET A 298 17.14 35.96 -21.48
N PHE A 299 16.39 36.00 -22.60
CA PHE A 299 16.01 37.25 -23.29
C PHE A 299 14.58 37.70 -23.01
N ILE A 300 13.90 37.13 -22.01
CA ILE A 300 12.68 37.73 -21.46
C ILE A 300 13.12 38.91 -20.59
N ASN A 301 13.34 40.02 -21.30
CA ASN A 301 13.16 41.41 -20.93
C ASN A 301 13.18 41.73 -19.43
N ASP A 302 14.17 42.54 -19.07
CA ASP A 302 14.17 43.48 -17.94
C ASP A 302 13.06 44.57 -18.07
N GLU A 303 11.88 44.24 -18.61
CA GLU A 303 10.72 45.12 -18.62
C GLU A 303 10.03 45.01 -17.26
N GLU A 304 10.47 45.92 -16.37
CA GLU A 304 9.72 46.55 -15.29
C GLU A 304 8.40 45.85 -14.93
N ASP A 305 8.39 45.19 -13.76
CA ASP A 305 7.18 44.81 -13.04
C ASP A 305 6.29 46.05 -12.83
N ILE A 306 5.39 46.31 -13.77
CA ILE A 306 4.29 47.26 -13.59
C ILE A 306 3.34 46.62 -12.59
N MET A 307 3.44 47.06 -11.35
CA MET A 307 2.46 46.81 -10.30
C MET A 307 1.10 47.29 -10.81
N VAL A 308 0.26 46.35 -11.22
CA VAL A 308 -1.12 46.62 -11.60
C VAL A 308 -1.86 47.00 -10.32
N ASN A 309 -1.92 48.30 -10.04
CA ASN A 309 -2.88 48.84 -9.10
C ASN A 309 -4.27 48.47 -9.61
N TYR A 310 -4.96 47.63 -8.84
CA TYR A 310 -6.34 47.26 -9.05
C TYR A 310 -7.20 48.49 -8.72
N GLU A 311 -7.51 49.30 -9.73
CA GLU A 311 -8.52 50.34 -9.60
C GLU A 311 -9.87 49.74 -9.98
N GLU A 312 -10.76 49.76 -9.00
CA GLU A 312 -12.09 49.16 -8.99
C GLU A 312 -13.03 49.96 -9.90
N GLU A 313 -13.30 49.48 -11.13
CA GLU A 313 -14.46 49.97 -11.88
C GLU A 313 -15.05 48.94 -12.85
N ARG A 314 -16.22 48.43 -12.44
CA ARG A 314 -17.44 48.15 -13.22
C ARG A 314 -17.36 47.54 -14.63
N ASP A 315 -18.11 46.45 -14.75
CA ASP A 315 -18.92 46.05 -15.90
C ASP A 315 -18.24 46.09 -17.27
N SER A 316 -17.59 45.00 -17.65
CA SER A 316 -17.47 44.60 -19.05
C SER A 316 -17.33 43.08 -19.16
N ASP A 317 -18.17 42.48 -20.00
CA ASP A 317 -18.13 41.07 -20.37
C ASP A 317 -16.78 40.70 -21.01
N GLU A 318 -15.79 40.35 -20.20
CA GLU A 318 -14.47 39.95 -20.68
C GLU A 318 -14.52 38.50 -21.18
N TYR A 319 -14.89 38.37 -22.46
CA TYR A 319 -14.88 37.12 -23.19
C TYR A 319 -13.42 36.68 -23.41
N ILE A 320 -12.91 35.81 -22.53
CA ILE A 320 -11.59 35.20 -22.68
C ILE A 320 -11.60 34.33 -23.95
N PRO A 321 -10.83 34.66 -25.01
CA PRO A 321 -10.77 33.81 -26.18
C PRO A 321 -9.97 32.55 -25.81
N LEU A 322 -10.69 31.43 -25.64
CA LEU A 322 -10.08 30.11 -25.50
C LEU A 322 -9.25 29.83 -26.76
N LYS A 323 -7.93 29.94 -26.64
CA LYS A 323 -7.01 29.36 -27.63
C LYS A 323 -7.32 27.86 -27.70
N PRO A 324 -7.66 27.30 -28.87
CA PRO A 324 -7.88 25.87 -28.99
C PRO A 324 -6.60 25.15 -28.55
N SER A 325 -6.75 24.17 -27.68
CA SER A 325 -5.68 23.30 -27.24
C SER A 325 -4.98 22.68 -28.47
N PRO A 326 -3.65 22.51 -28.45
CA PRO A 326 -2.93 21.94 -29.57
C PRO A 326 -3.33 20.47 -29.69
N THR A 327 -4.34 20.21 -30.53
CA THR A 327 -4.63 18.86 -31.04
C THR A 327 -3.37 18.35 -31.69
N ARG A 328 -2.77 17.31 -31.08
CA ARG A 328 -1.71 16.53 -31.69
C ARG A 328 -2.20 16.00 -33.03
N LEU A 329 -1.74 16.66 -34.10
CA LEU A 329 -1.69 16.15 -35.46
C LEU A 329 -0.95 14.81 -35.47
N SER A 330 -1.68 13.72 -35.30
CA SER A 330 -1.35 12.46 -35.97
C SER A 330 -2.16 12.42 -37.25
N ALA A 331 -1.57 13.00 -38.29
CA ALA A 331 -2.05 12.88 -39.65
C ALA A 331 -1.99 11.40 -40.05
N ARG A 332 -3.16 10.74 -40.12
CA ARG A 332 -3.50 9.78 -41.18
C ARG A 332 -4.96 9.35 -41.06
N PHE A 333 -5.73 9.79 -42.06
CA PHE A 333 -7.06 9.34 -42.45
C PHE A 333 -8.22 9.63 -41.50
N MET A 334 -8.98 10.70 -41.79
CA MET A 334 -10.42 10.55 -41.96
C MET A 334 -11.01 11.73 -42.75
N ASP A 335 -11.42 11.39 -43.95
CA ASP A 335 -12.24 12.16 -44.86
C ASP A 335 -13.70 11.96 -44.42
N TYR A 336 -14.39 13.00 -43.95
CA TYR A 336 -15.84 12.95 -43.73
C TYR A 336 -16.49 14.28 -44.10
N GLY A 337 -16.91 14.34 -45.37
CA GLY A 337 -18.33 14.40 -45.68
C GLY A 337 -19.05 15.72 -45.38
N SER A 338 -19.09 16.58 -46.40
CA SER A 338 -20.04 17.67 -46.57
C SER A 338 -21.50 17.21 -46.44
N ALA A 339 -22.33 17.97 -45.71
CA ALA A 339 -23.78 17.96 -45.88
C ALA A 339 -24.25 19.32 -46.40
N ARG A 340 -24.63 19.33 -47.68
CA ARG A 340 -25.58 20.27 -48.28
C ARG A 340 -26.99 19.68 -48.11
N ARG A 341 -27.88 20.37 -47.42
CA ARG A 341 -29.13 20.93 -47.97
C ARG A 341 -29.91 21.65 -46.88
#